data_AF-A0A2U8UYB2-F1
#
_entry.id   AF-A0A2U8UYB2-F1
#
_cell.length_a   1.000
_cell.length_b   1.000
_cell.length_c   1.000
_cell.angle_alpha   90.00
_cell.angle_beta   90.00
_cell.angle_gamma   90.00
#
_symmetry.space_group_name_H-M   'P 1'
#
loop_
_entity.id
_entity.type
_entity.pdbx_description
1 polymer ?
#
loop_
_entity_poly.entity_id
_entity_poly.type
_entity_poly.pdbx_seq_one_letter_code
_entity_poly.pdbx_strand_id
1 'polypeptide(L)' 'GRLLALKCATEECFFFERLESNNYNTYRSRKYSDWYVALKRTGQYKPGPKTGPGQKAILFLPMSAKS' A
#
# COMPACT_ATOMS: atom_id res chain seq x y z
N GLY A 1 -2.84 11.90 2.82
CA GLY A 1 -2.14 10.63 2.51
C GLY A 1 -1.04 10.29 3.50
N ARG A 2 -1.26 10.41 4.82
CA ARG A 2 -0.43 9.75 5.83
C ARG A 2 -1.00 8.34 6.06
N LEU A 3 -0.19 7.39 6.50
CA LEU A 3 -0.67 6.08 6.94
C LEU A 3 -0.83 6.10 8.46
N LEU A 4 -1.95 5.56 8.93
CA LEU A 4 -2.30 5.44 10.33
C LEU A 4 -3.20 4.21 10.53
N ALA A 5 -3.24 3.70 11.75
CA ALA A 5 -4.12 2.60 12.14
C ALA A 5 -5.27 3.15 13.00
N LEU A 6 -6.48 2.66 12.77
CA LEU A 6 -7.68 3.00 13.54
C LEU A 6 -8.18 1.77 14.29
N LYS A 7 -8.87 1.99 15.42
CA LYS A 7 -9.47 0.91 16.22
C LYS A 7 -10.67 0.24 15.52
N CYS A 8 -11.34 0.97 14.63
CA CYS A 8 -12.50 0.49 13.89
C CYS A 8 -12.26 0.71 12.39
N ALA A 9 -12.71 -0.23 11.56
CA ALA A 9 -12.61 -0.11 10.12
C ALA A 9 -13.49 1.05 9.61
N THR A 10 -12.94 1.85 8.72
CA THR A 10 -13.64 2.94 8.02
C THR A 10 -13.53 2.71 6.52
N GLU A 11 -14.17 3.55 5.72
CA GLU A 11 -14.04 3.51 4.26
C GLU A 11 -12.59 3.69 3.76
N GLU A 12 -11.72 4.30 4.57
CA GLU A 12 -10.30 4.51 4.27
C GLU A 12 -9.44 3.26 4.55
N CYS A 13 -10.00 2.24 5.20
CA CYS A 13 -9.31 1.01 5.55
C CYS A 13 -9.36 -0.06 4.44
N PHE A 14 -10.00 0.25 3.30
CA PHE A 14 -10.14 -0.68 2.18
C PHE A 14 -9.18 -0.33 1.04
N PHE A 15 -8.55 -1.38 0.49
CA PHE A 15 -7.57 -1.28 -0.57
C PHE A 15 -7.90 -2.24 -1.71
N PHE A 16 -7.65 -1.82 -2.94
CA PHE A 16 -7.62 -2.70 -4.09
C PHE A 16 -6.27 -3.41 -4.12
N GLU A 17 -6.29 -4.73 -3.95
CA GLU A 17 -5.13 -5.59 -4.18
C GLU A 17 -5.03 -5.89 -5.68
N ARG A 18 -3.80 -5.80 -6.22
CA ARG A 18 -3.50 -6.19 -7.59
C ARG A 18 -2.17 -6.92 -7.64
N LEU A 19 -2.18 -8.11 -8.25
CA LEU A 19 -0.96 -8.83 -8.63
C LEU A 19 -0.42 -8.21 -9.92
N GLU A 20 0.80 -7.71 -9.87
CA GLU A 20 1.51 -7.15 -11.03
C GLU A 20 2.28 -8.26 -11.77
N SER A 21 2.68 -7.99 -13.02
CA SER A 21 3.38 -8.95 -13.88
C SER A 21 4.74 -9.42 -13.33
N ASN A 22 5.31 -8.72 -12.35
CA ASN A 22 6.55 -9.08 -11.67
C ASN A 22 6.33 -9.96 -10.42
N ASN A 23 5.12 -10.48 -10.20
CA ASN A 23 4.72 -11.30 -9.05
C ASN A 23 4.76 -10.58 -7.69
N TYR A 24 4.73 -9.25 -7.68
CA TYR A 24 4.49 -8.46 -6.47
C TYR A 24 3.06 -7.94 -6.45
N ASN A 25 2.52 -7.73 -5.26
CA ASN A 25 1.24 -7.10 -5.06
C ASN A 25 1.40 -5.58 -4.87
N THR A 26 0.41 -4.83 -5.36
CA THR A 26 0.19 -3.43 -5.00
C THR A 26 -1.12 -3.29 -4.24
N TYR A 27 -1.17 -2.33 -3.31
CA TYR A 27 -2.36 -2.01 -2.51
C TYR A 27 -2.72 -0.55 -2.70
N ARG A 28 -3.77 -0.30 -3.50
CA ARG A 28 -4.23 1.05 -3.87
C ARG A 28 -5.42 1.45 -3.02
N SER A 29 -5.44 2.66 -2.48
CA SER A 29 -6.55 3.12 -1.65
C SER A 29 -7.86 3.10 -2.43
N ARG A 30 -8.93 2.57 -1.83
CA ARG A 30 -10.26 2.56 -2.46
C ARG A 30 -10.84 3.97 -2.55
N LYS A 31 -10.67 4.79 -1.50
CA LYS A 31 -11.18 6.16 -1.43
C LYS A 31 -10.34 7.16 -2.23
N TYR A 32 -9.02 6.99 -2.23
CA TYR A 32 -8.08 7.86 -2.96
C TYR A 32 -7.43 7.06 -4.09
N SER A 33 -8.12 6.97 -5.23
CA SER A 33 -7.81 6.01 -6.31
C SER A 33 -6.38 6.08 -6.83
N ASP A 34 -5.70 7.22 -6.73
CA ASP A 34 -4.36 7.39 -7.28
C ASP A 34 -3.24 7.16 -6.24
N TRP A 35 -3.60 6.79 -5.00
CA TRP A 35 -2.65 6.63 -3.90
C TRP A 35 -2.45 5.17 -3.54
N TYR A 36 -1.20 4.82 -3.27
CA TYR A 36 -0.78 3.48 -2.87
C TYR A 36 -0.32 3.46 -1.42
N VAL A 37 -0.46 2.30 -0.77
CA VAL A 37 0.33 1.97 0.41
C VAL A 37 1.79 1.86 -0.04
N ALA A 38 2.70 2.51 0.69
CA ALA A 38 4.10 2.55 0.30
C ALA A 38 5.03 2.85 1.47
N LEU A 39 6.23 2.28 1.41
CA LEU A 39 7.31 2.51 2.36
C LEU A 39 8.52 3.14 1.68
N LYS A 40 9.16 4.10 2.35
CA LYS A 40 10.46 4.62 1.93
C LYS A 40 11.56 3.62 2.28
N ARG A 41 12.72 3.77 1.65
CA ARG A 41 13.93 3.02 2.01
C ARG A 41 14.34 3.18 3.48
N THR A 42 13.94 4.27 4.13
CA THR A 42 14.18 4.52 5.56
C THR A 42 13.21 3.79 6.50
N GLY A 43 12.32 2.95 5.97
CA GLY A 43 11.26 2.25 6.73
C GLY A 43 10.05 3.10 7.08
N GLN A 44 10.12 4.42 6.90
CA GLN A 44 9.00 5.34 7.14
C GLN A 44 7.96 5.26 6.02
N TYR A 45 6.69 5.55 6.34
CA TYR A 45 5.65 5.62 5.32
C TYR A 45 5.97 6.66 4.24
N LYS A 46 5.63 6.33 2.98
CA LYS A 46 5.68 7.29 1.89
C LYS A 46 4.28 7.91 1.72
N PRO A 47 4.14 9.25 1.72
CA PRO A 47 2.84 9.88 1.59
C PRO A 47 2.14 9.51 0.28
N GLY A 48 0.83 9.21 0.33
CA GLY A 48 0.02 8.82 -0.82
C GLY A 48 0.20 9.67 -2.09
N PRO A 49 0.14 11.01 -2.01
CA PRO A 49 0.40 11.89 -3.16
C PRO A 49 1.79 11.76 -3.80
N LYS A 50 2.75 11.14 -3.10
CA LYS A 50 4.12 10.90 -3.60
C LYS A 50 4.32 9.47 -4.10
N THR A 51 3.25 8.67 -4.13
CA THR A 51 3.24 7.32 -4.70
C THR A 51 2.80 7.37 -6.15
N GLY A 52 3.03 6.29 -6.89
CA GLY A 52 2.57 6.16 -8.27
C GLY A 52 3.02 4.85 -8.88
N PRO A 53 2.44 4.47 -10.04
CA PRO A 53 2.81 3.25 -10.75
C PRO A 53 4.31 3.17 -11.06
N GLY A 54 4.86 1.94 -11.05
CA GLY A 54 6.27 1.68 -11.37
C GLY A 54 7.28 1.99 -10.25
N GLN A 55 6.86 2.61 -9.14
CA GLN A 55 7.75 2.85 -8.01
C GLN A 55 7.98 1.58 -7.20
N LYS A 56 9.24 1.19 -6.94
CA LYS A 56 9.54 0.01 -6.10
C LYS A 56 8.94 0.08 -4.68
N ALA A 57 8.68 1.28 -4.17
CA ALA A 57 8.11 1.52 -2.85
C ALA A 57 6.67 0.99 -2.66
N ILE A 58 5.95 0.70 -3.75
CA ILE A 58 4.56 0.20 -3.72
C ILE A 58 4.46 -1.32 -3.88
N LEU A 59 5.59 -2.01 -4.08
CA LEU A 59 5.63 -3.45 -4.36
C LEU A 59 5.79 -4.22 -3.05
N PHE A 60 4.82 -5.08 -2.74
CA PHE A 60 4.81 -5.93 -1.55
C PHE A 60 4.77 -7.41 -1.94
N LEU A 61 5.49 -8.22 -1.19
CA LEU A 61 5.40 -9.68 -1.26
C LEU A 61 4.73 -10.18 0.03
N PRO A 62 3.42 -10.45 0.03
CA PRO A 62 2.76 -11.00 1.21
C PRO A 62 3.27 -12.42 1.47
N MET A 63 3.72 -12.67 2.70
CA MET A 63 4.16 -13.98 3.15
C MET A 63 3.29 -14.41 4.31
N SER A 64 2.90 -15.68 4.35
CA SER A 64 2.23 -16.24 5.53
C SER A 64 3.17 -16.15 6.72
N ALA A 65 2.65 -15.72 7.87
CA ALA A 65 3.35 -15.93 9.13
C ALA A 65 3.56 -17.44 9.31
N LYS A 66 4.76 -17.84 9.74
CA LYS A 66 4.99 -19.22 10.16
C LYS A 66 4.19 -19.44 11.45
N SER A 67 3.50 -20.59 11.52
CA SER A 67 2.82 -21.04 12.75
C SER A 67 3.82 -21.31 13.87
#